data_AF-A0A1S3AVT5-F1
#
_entry.id   AF-A0A1S3AVT5-F1
#
_cell.length_a   1.000
_cell.length_b   1.000
_cell.length_c   1.000
_cell.angle_alpha   90.00
_cell.angle_beta   90.00
_cell.angle_gamma   90.00
#
_symmetry.space_group_name_H-M   'P 1'
#
loop_
_entity.id
_entity.type
_entity.pdbx_description
1 polymer ?
#
loop_
_entity_poly.entity_id
_entity_poly.type
_entity_poly.pdbx_seq_one_letter_code
_entity_poly.pdbx_strand_id
1 'polypeptide(L)'
;MIRFTKFKSLSLYADSSAHQLLQRCWVSGTAKGKSKIKAGQPLKRSKITVKKGGAASKGGDSGGGKKISPEEEKLYDQCLNAPTPLRFLKAKEREREAEREKLGLMSKERQREIEMMKMDKSKLGISDSPSIIGTPGLDLISLGVVDADKIPKYELTVEDGRRLAKEYSRVLMRQHRARRAAESTLLKMKKEAIEALPDHLKAAALVPDMTPFPADRFMATLTPPIEGYMEKIDEAAKRSSAKEKLR
;
A
#
# COMPACT_ATOMS: atom_id res chain seq x y z
N MET A 1 -30.09 -41.33 29.05
CA MET A 1 -29.24 -40.53 29.95
C MET A 1 -27.90 -41.22 30.10
N ILE A 2 -26.84 -40.70 29.48
CA ILE A 2 -25.47 -41.21 29.66
C ILE A 2 -24.57 -39.99 29.80
N ARG A 3 -24.00 -39.82 30.99
CA ARG A 3 -23.04 -38.79 31.36
C ARG A 3 -21.64 -39.34 31.08
N PHE A 4 -20.84 -38.64 30.27
CA PHE A 4 -19.41 -38.91 30.16
C PHE A 4 -18.61 -37.86 30.93
N THR A 5 -17.74 -38.38 31.77
CA THR A 5 -16.94 -37.72 32.80
C THR A 5 -15.72 -37.00 32.20
N LYS A 6 -15.35 -35.89 32.85
CA LYS A 6 -14.14 -35.09 32.58
C LYS A 6 -12.88 -35.97 32.62
N PHE A 7 -12.06 -35.91 31.57
CA PHE A 7 -10.67 -36.35 31.65
C PHE A 7 -9.75 -35.15 31.91
N LYS A 8 -8.93 -35.30 32.94
CA LYS A 8 -7.96 -34.33 33.44
C LYS A 8 -6.65 -34.46 32.64
N SER A 9 -5.99 -33.31 32.48
CA SER A 9 -4.74 -33.05 31.77
C SER A 9 -3.59 -34.01 32.06
N LEU A 10 -2.86 -34.39 31.00
CA LEU A 10 -1.44 -34.74 31.06
C LEU A 10 -0.68 -33.86 30.07
N SER A 11 0.10 -32.94 30.62
CA SER A 11 1.16 -32.22 29.91
C SER A 11 2.36 -33.12 29.76
N LEU A 12 2.97 -33.18 28.57
CA LEU A 12 4.42 -33.25 28.34
C LEU A 12 4.66 -33.21 26.82
N TYR A 13 5.73 -32.50 26.43
CA TYR A 13 6.12 -32.04 25.08
C TYR A 13 5.48 -30.74 24.61
N ALA A 14 5.70 -29.71 25.42
CA ALA A 14 5.93 -28.37 24.87
C ALA A 14 7.40 -28.30 24.43
N ASP A 15 7.65 -28.32 23.12
CA ASP A 15 8.87 -27.74 22.56
C ASP A 15 8.48 -26.77 21.45
N SER A 16 8.72 -25.49 21.73
CA SER A 16 8.50 -24.38 20.83
C SER A 16 9.60 -24.34 19.77
N SER A 17 9.27 -24.52 18.50
CA SER A 17 10.11 -24.08 17.38
C SER A 17 9.55 -22.80 16.77
N ALA A 18 9.46 -21.77 17.60
CA ALA A 18 9.44 -20.41 17.11
C ALA A 18 10.84 -20.04 16.61
N HIS A 19 10.87 -19.29 15.50
CA HIS A 19 11.99 -18.50 14.97
C HIS A 19 12.99 -19.19 14.03
N GLN A 20 12.94 -18.79 12.74
CA GLN A 20 14.14 -18.43 11.96
C GLN A 20 13.78 -17.67 10.66
N LEU A 21 13.05 -16.56 10.78
CA LEU A 21 13.14 -15.50 9.76
C LEU A 21 14.39 -14.67 10.09
N LEU A 22 15.55 -15.15 9.65
CA LEU A 22 16.80 -14.39 9.73
C LEU A 22 16.76 -13.30 8.65
N GLN A 23 16.24 -12.13 9.03
CA GLN A 23 16.49 -10.88 8.31
C GLN A 23 17.99 -10.58 8.41
N ARG A 24 18.74 -10.85 7.33
CA ARG A 24 20.16 -10.57 7.23
C ARG A 24 20.39 -9.06 7.06
N CYS A 25 20.29 -8.31 8.15
CA CYS A 25 20.78 -6.93 8.19
C CYS A 25 22.30 -6.95 8.30
N TRP A 26 22.99 -6.48 7.26
CA TRP A 26 24.43 -6.24 7.30
C TRP A 26 24.68 -4.97 8.11
N VAL A 27 25.04 -5.13 9.39
CA VAL A 27 25.51 -4.01 10.22
C VAL A 27 27.00 -3.84 9.94
N SER A 28 27.38 -2.69 9.39
CA SER A 28 28.77 -2.25 9.25
C SER A 28 29.48 -2.39 10.61
N GLY A 29 30.50 -3.26 10.66
CA GLY A 29 31.23 -3.57 11.87
C GLY A 29 31.87 -2.34 12.49
N THR A 30 31.27 -1.79 13.55
CA THR A 30 32.02 -1.03 14.53
C THR A 30 32.71 -2.05 15.43
N ALA A 31 34.04 -2.04 15.42
CA ALA A 31 34.87 -2.97 16.16
C ALA A 31 34.62 -2.85 17.67
N LYS A 32 33.73 -3.68 18.22
CA LYS A 32 33.63 -3.89 19.67
C LYS A 32 34.63 -4.96 20.12
N GLY A 33 35.92 -4.65 19.95
CA GLY A 33 36.98 -5.21 20.77
C GLY A 33 37.11 -4.37 22.03
N LYS A 34 36.73 -4.93 23.18
CA LYS A 34 36.85 -4.32 24.50
C LYS A 34 38.33 -4.15 24.84
N SER A 35 38.93 -3.01 24.52
CA SER A 35 40.09 -2.52 25.27
C SER A 35 39.59 -1.55 26.35
N LYS A 36 40.11 -1.70 27.57
CA LYS A 36 39.75 -0.86 28.73
C LYS A 36 40.14 0.59 28.45
N ILE A 37 39.25 1.38 27.89
CA ILE A 37 39.42 2.84 27.84
C ILE A 37 39.12 3.35 29.25
N LYS A 38 40.13 3.89 29.93
CA LYS A 38 39.99 4.50 31.26
C LYS A 38 38.84 5.52 31.23
N ALA A 39 37.90 5.40 32.18
CA ALA A 39 36.81 6.35 32.35
C ALA A 39 37.42 7.76 32.59
N GLY A 40 37.01 8.74 31.77
CA GLY A 40 37.44 10.14 31.91
C GLY A 40 38.26 10.70 30.74
N GLN A 41 38.62 9.91 29.73
CA GLN A 41 39.24 10.47 28.51
C GLN A 41 38.14 11.07 27.59
N PRO A 42 38.20 12.36 27.26
CA PRO A 42 37.24 12.96 26.33
C PRO A 42 37.41 12.33 24.95
N LEU A 43 36.34 11.71 24.45
CA LEU A 43 36.29 11.18 23.08
C LEU A 43 36.67 12.30 22.10
N LYS A 44 37.71 12.09 21.30
CA LYS A 44 38.11 13.01 20.22
C LYS A 44 37.00 13.08 19.18
N ARG A 45 36.00 13.93 19.41
CA ARG A 45 35.07 14.37 18.37
C ARG A 45 35.84 15.29 17.45
N SER A 46 35.85 15.00 16.16
CA SER A 46 36.39 15.91 15.15
C SER A 46 35.59 17.21 15.20
N LYS A 47 36.20 18.24 15.80
CA LYS A 47 35.65 19.59 15.90
C LYS A 47 35.87 20.27 14.54
N ILE A 48 34.86 20.21 13.67
CA ILE A 48 34.88 20.98 12.42
C ILE A 48 34.59 22.43 12.78
N THR A 49 35.63 23.26 12.87
CA THR A 49 35.50 24.70 13.05
C THR A 49 35.34 25.36 11.69
N VAL A 50 34.13 25.82 11.35
CA VAL A 50 33.95 26.73 10.20
C VAL A 50 34.35 28.13 10.68
N LYS A 51 35.53 28.59 10.28
CA LYS A 51 36.01 29.94 10.59
C LYS A 51 35.26 30.93 9.69
N LYS A 52 34.32 31.67 10.27
CA LYS A 52 33.58 32.75 9.60
C LYS A 52 34.44 34.02 9.63
N GLY A 53 34.86 34.48 8.44
CA GLY A 53 35.34 35.84 8.18
C GLY A 53 36.82 36.12 8.42
N GLY A 54 37.50 36.66 7.41
CA GLY A 54 38.80 37.34 7.57
C GLY A 54 39.76 37.21 6.38
N ALA A 55 39.81 38.29 5.60
CA ALA A 55 40.82 38.80 4.64
C ALA A 55 41.96 37.92 4.09
N ALA A 56 42.22 38.15 2.80
CA ALA A 56 43.24 37.54 1.95
C ALA A 56 44.68 37.65 2.48
N SER A 57 45.44 36.56 2.34
CA SER A 57 46.88 36.60 2.05
C SER A 57 47.31 35.31 1.32
N LYS A 58 48.28 35.49 0.41
CA LYS A 58 48.80 34.48 -0.52
C LYS A 58 49.62 33.39 0.19
N GLY A 59 49.51 32.16 -0.31
CA GLY A 59 50.59 31.17 -0.31
C GLY A 59 50.23 29.80 0.26
N GLY A 60 50.58 28.75 -0.48
CA GLY A 60 50.83 27.42 0.08
C GLY A 60 49.79 26.36 -0.25
N ASP A 61 50.14 25.51 -1.21
CA ASP A 61 49.49 24.27 -1.63
C ASP A 61 49.41 23.20 -0.51
N SER A 62 48.53 22.22 -0.72
CA SER A 62 48.32 20.93 -0.02
C SER A 62 47.17 20.83 1.01
N GLY A 63 46.03 20.34 0.54
CA GLY A 63 44.90 19.90 1.37
C GLY A 63 43.62 19.71 0.57
N GLY A 64 43.53 18.63 -0.21
CA GLY A 64 42.37 18.30 -1.05
C GLY A 64 41.07 18.12 -0.25
N GLY A 65 40.29 19.19 -0.15
CA GLY A 65 38.84 19.13 0.05
C GLY A 65 38.19 19.39 -1.30
N LYS A 66 37.47 18.41 -1.86
CA LYS A 66 36.57 18.68 -3.00
C LYS A 66 35.62 19.79 -2.54
N LYS A 67 35.67 20.95 -3.20
CA LYS A 67 34.64 21.98 -3.04
C LYS A 67 33.35 21.34 -3.53
N ILE A 68 32.43 21.09 -2.59
CA ILE A 68 31.11 20.56 -2.87
C ILE A 68 30.44 21.55 -3.82
N SER A 69 29.83 21.06 -4.89
CA SER A 69 29.14 21.97 -5.83
C SER A 69 27.94 22.60 -5.11
N PRO A 70 27.51 23.83 -5.47
CA PRO A 70 26.34 24.44 -4.84
C PRO A 70 25.06 23.61 -5.03
N GLU A 71 25.04 22.71 -6.02
CA GLU A 71 23.96 21.76 -6.25
C GLU A 71 24.02 20.57 -5.27
N GLU A 72 25.22 20.05 -4.99
CA GLU A 72 25.44 19.03 -3.98
C GLU A 72 25.13 19.55 -2.58
N GLU A 73 25.50 20.79 -2.25
CA GLU A 73 25.15 21.43 -0.96
C GLU A 73 23.62 21.52 -0.78
N LYS A 74 22.91 21.94 -1.82
CA LYS A 74 21.43 21.95 -1.83
C LYS A 74 20.85 20.55 -1.64
N LEU A 75 21.42 19.54 -2.30
CA LEU A 75 20.98 18.15 -2.17
C LEU A 75 21.20 17.63 -0.74
N TYR A 76 22.34 17.92 -0.13
CA TYR A 76 22.63 17.56 1.26
C TYR A 76 21.66 18.25 2.22
N ASP A 77 21.39 19.55 2.02
CA ASP A 77 20.44 20.29 2.83
C ASP A 77 19.01 19.77 2.68
N GLN A 78 18.60 19.38 1.47
CA GLN A 78 17.31 18.74 1.22
C GLN A 78 17.20 17.37 1.89
N CYS A 79 18.26 16.54 1.83
CA CYS A 79 18.27 15.24 2.48
C CYS A 79 18.25 15.35 4.01
N LEU A 80 19.03 16.27 4.58
CA LEU A 80 19.09 16.50 6.03
C LEU A 80 17.84 17.17 6.58
N ASN A 81 17.17 17.98 5.77
CA ASN A 81 15.92 18.65 6.12
C ASN A 81 14.68 17.97 5.49
N ALA A 82 14.78 16.76 4.96
CA ALA A 82 13.61 16.05 4.45
C ALA A 82 12.57 15.88 5.57
N PRO A 83 11.27 15.96 5.27
CA PRO A 83 10.23 15.61 6.24
C PRO A 83 10.39 14.15 6.62
N THR A 84 10.60 13.89 7.91
CA THR A 84 10.44 12.56 8.48
C THR A 84 8.99 12.12 8.30
N PRO A 85 8.74 10.84 7.97
CA PRO A 85 7.38 10.35 7.84
C PRO A 85 6.66 10.59 9.18
N LEU A 86 5.54 11.32 9.13
CA LEU A 86 4.75 11.70 10.30
C LEU A 86 4.45 10.45 11.14
N ARG A 87 5.16 10.32 12.26
CA ARG A 87 4.90 9.25 13.21
C ARG A 87 3.68 9.66 14.03
N PHE A 88 2.67 8.80 14.09
CA PHE A 88 1.52 9.03 14.96
C PHE A 88 1.97 9.21 16.42
N LEU A 89 1.78 10.42 16.96
CA LEU A 89 2.06 10.74 18.36
C LEU A 89 0.86 10.38 19.25
N LYS A 90 1.14 9.67 20.34
CA LYS A 90 0.14 9.38 21.38
C LYS A 90 -0.29 10.68 22.07
N ALA A 91 -1.47 10.71 22.69
CA ALA A 91 -2.01 11.91 23.35
C ALA A 91 -1.02 12.54 24.36
N LYS A 92 -0.39 11.71 25.20
CA LYS A 92 0.64 12.15 26.17
C LYS A 92 1.93 12.70 25.55
N GLU A 93 2.23 12.34 24.30
CA GLU A 93 3.39 12.88 23.57
C GLU A 93 3.04 14.25 23.00
N ARG A 94 1.82 14.41 22.46
CA ARG A 94 1.29 15.71 22.00
C ARG A 94 1.20 16.75 23.10
N GLU A 95 0.76 16.35 24.30
CA GLU A 95 0.71 17.25 25.47
C GLU A 95 2.11 17.73 25.87
N ARG A 96 3.10 16.83 25.89
CA ARG A 96 4.50 17.19 26.17
C ARG A 96 5.12 18.08 25.11
N GLU A 97 4.76 17.88 23.84
CA GLU A 97 5.15 18.80 22.78
C GLU A 97 4.49 20.16 22.95
N ALA A 98 3.19 20.22 23.28
CA ALA A 98 2.51 21.49 23.55
C ALA A 98 3.10 22.24 24.76
N GLU A 99 3.55 21.53 25.80
CA GLU A 99 4.29 22.13 26.92
C GLU A 99 5.66 22.67 26.50
N ARG A 100 6.38 21.94 25.62
CA ARG A 100 7.64 22.41 25.03
C ARG A 100 7.44 23.63 24.13
N GLU A 101 6.36 23.66 23.36
CA GLU A 101 5.96 24.80 22.54
C GLU A 101 5.66 26.04 23.42
N LYS A 102 4.96 25.85 24.55
CA LYS A 102 4.73 26.92 25.54
C LYS A 102 6.04 27.45 26.14
N LEU A 103 7.05 26.60 26.28
CA LEU A 103 8.40 26.97 26.73
C LEU A 103 9.29 27.50 25.59
N GLY A 104 8.77 27.66 24.37
CA GLY A 104 9.49 28.18 23.20
C GLY A 104 10.42 27.18 22.49
N LEU A 105 10.39 25.90 22.87
CA LEU A 105 11.17 24.83 22.24
C LEU A 105 10.37 24.17 21.11
N MET A 106 10.34 24.84 19.95
CA MET A 106 9.64 24.34 18.76
C MET A 106 10.46 23.27 18.03
N SER A 107 9.82 22.15 17.66
CA SER A 107 10.43 21.14 16.79
C SER A 107 10.52 21.64 15.34
N LYS A 108 11.48 21.12 14.56
CA LYS A 108 11.59 21.43 13.12
C LYS A 108 10.32 21.05 12.34
N GLU A 109 9.66 19.97 12.74
CA GLU A 109 8.40 19.51 12.13
C GLU A 109 7.27 20.52 12.40
N ARG A 110 7.15 21.01 13.64
CA ARG A 110 6.16 22.03 14.00
C ARG A 110 6.37 23.36 13.31
N GLN A 111 7.63 23.77 13.11
CA GLN A 111 7.96 24.95 12.32
C GLN A 111 7.46 24.81 10.88
N ARG A 112 7.67 23.63 10.25
CA ARG A 112 7.16 23.34 8.91
C ARG A 112 5.63 23.30 8.86
N GLU A 113 4.97 22.74 9.86
CA GLU A 113 3.50 22.78 9.96
C GLU A 113 2.99 24.22 10.03
N ILE A 114 3.61 25.07 10.84
CA ILE A 114 3.25 26.49 10.95
C ILE A 114 3.50 27.21 9.62
N GLU A 115 4.60 26.90 8.91
CA GLU A 115 4.89 27.45 7.59
C GLU A 115 3.88 26.97 6.53
N MET A 116 3.52 25.69 6.52
CA MET A 116 2.49 25.13 5.63
C MET A 116 1.09 25.68 5.93
N MET A 117 0.76 25.92 7.20
CA MET A 117 -0.51 26.53 7.60
C MET A 117 -0.57 28.03 7.27
N LYS A 118 0.58 28.70 7.20
CA LYS A 118 0.71 30.08 6.72
C LYS A 118 0.72 30.17 5.19
N MET A 119 1.04 29.08 4.48
CA MET A 119 0.94 29.02 3.02
C MET A 119 -0.53 28.92 2.61
N ASP A 120 -0.96 29.76 1.68
CA ASP A 120 -2.33 29.76 1.18
C ASP A 120 -2.69 28.40 0.55
N LYS A 121 -3.93 27.94 0.78
CA LYS A 121 -4.45 26.66 0.25
C LYS A 121 -4.37 26.56 -1.28
N SER A 122 -4.38 27.70 -1.98
CA SER A 122 -4.19 27.78 -3.43
C SER A 122 -2.81 27.28 -3.89
N LYS A 123 -1.76 27.49 -3.09
CA LYS A 123 -0.40 27.00 -3.37
C LYS A 123 -0.24 25.51 -3.05
N LEU A 124 -1.14 24.96 -2.23
CA LEU A 124 -1.20 23.53 -1.89
C LEU A 124 -2.02 22.70 -2.90
N GLY A 125 -2.58 23.33 -3.93
CA GLY A 125 -3.30 22.63 -5.01
C GLY A 125 -4.63 22.00 -4.60
N ILE A 126 -5.21 22.43 -3.47
CA ILE A 126 -6.49 21.92 -2.96
C ILE A 126 -7.57 22.93 -3.36
N SER A 127 -8.27 22.65 -4.47
CA SER A 127 -9.44 23.41 -4.90
C SER A 127 -10.69 22.96 -4.14
N ASP A 128 -11.58 23.91 -3.80
CA ASP A 128 -12.87 23.62 -3.15
C ASP A 128 -13.91 22.98 -4.11
N SER A 129 -13.63 22.98 -5.42
CA SER A 129 -14.42 22.25 -6.41
C SER A 129 -14.05 20.76 -6.38
N PRO A 130 -15.02 19.84 -6.56
CA PRO A 130 -14.73 18.41 -6.61
C PRO A 130 -13.71 18.14 -7.72
N SER A 131 -12.49 17.76 -7.34
CA SER A 131 -11.45 17.38 -8.29
C SER A 131 -11.95 16.21 -9.10
N ILE A 132 -11.99 16.39 -10.43
CA ILE A 132 -12.50 15.36 -11.30
C ILE A 132 -11.48 14.21 -11.32
N ILE A 133 -11.96 13.01 -10.99
CA ILE A 133 -11.13 11.81 -10.93
C ILE A 133 -10.87 11.35 -12.36
N GLY A 134 -9.70 11.67 -12.92
CA GLY A 134 -9.35 11.29 -14.29
C GLY A 134 -8.27 12.18 -14.92
N THR A 135 -7.94 11.91 -16.18
CA THR A 135 -7.14 12.83 -17.00
C THR A 135 -7.93 14.10 -17.26
N PRO A 136 -7.37 15.29 -16.99
CA PRO A 136 -8.09 16.54 -17.17
C PRO A 136 -8.57 16.68 -18.62
N GLY A 137 -9.88 16.90 -18.81
CA GLY A 137 -10.49 17.10 -20.11
C GLY A 137 -11.15 15.87 -20.76
N LEU A 138 -11.04 14.68 -20.15
CA LEU A 138 -11.74 13.46 -20.63
C LEU A 138 -13.04 13.17 -19.87
N ASP A 139 -13.53 14.15 -19.13
CA ASP A 139 -14.73 13.99 -18.31
C ASP A 139 -15.97 14.18 -19.16
N LEU A 140 -17.05 13.45 -18.87
CA LEU A 140 -18.32 13.55 -19.62
C LEU A 140 -18.89 14.99 -19.66
N ILE A 141 -18.55 15.80 -18.66
CA ILE A 141 -18.90 17.21 -18.57
C ILE A 141 -18.02 18.05 -19.52
N SER A 142 -16.70 17.86 -19.48
CA SER A 142 -15.73 18.55 -20.34
C SER A 142 -15.91 18.19 -21.83
N LEU A 143 -16.36 16.96 -22.11
CA LEU A 143 -16.69 16.47 -23.45
C LEU A 143 -18.07 16.95 -23.94
N GLY A 144 -18.83 17.68 -23.13
CA GLY A 144 -20.15 18.22 -23.49
C GLY A 144 -21.25 17.16 -23.64
N VAL A 145 -21.04 15.94 -23.13
CA VAL A 145 -22.04 14.85 -23.18
C VAL A 145 -23.04 14.98 -22.03
N VAL A 146 -22.62 15.53 -20.89
CA VAL A 146 -23.46 15.71 -19.70
C VAL A 146 -23.37 17.16 -19.23
N ASP A 147 -24.51 17.87 -19.22
CA ASP A 147 -24.60 19.21 -18.66
C ASP A 147 -24.44 19.17 -17.13
N ALA A 148 -23.51 19.96 -16.59
CA ALA A 148 -23.24 20.02 -15.15
C ALA A 148 -24.47 20.41 -14.33
N ASP A 149 -25.32 21.28 -14.87
CA ASP A 149 -26.49 21.84 -14.17
C ASP A 149 -27.66 20.83 -14.08
N LYS A 150 -27.69 19.82 -14.95
CA LYS A 150 -28.74 18.81 -14.97
C LYS A 150 -28.44 17.61 -14.08
N ILE A 151 -27.27 17.56 -13.46
CA ILE A 151 -26.88 16.45 -12.59
C ILE A 151 -27.74 16.52 -11.31
N PRO A 152 -28.64 15.56 -11.06
CA PRO A 152 -29.45 15.55 -9.86
C PRO A 152 -28.53 15.44 -8.63
N LYS A 153 -28.55 16.47 -7.78
CA LYS A 153 -27.84 16.48 -6.51
C LYS A 153 -28.68 15.73 -5.48
N TYR A 154 -28.27 14.50 -5.18
CA TYR A 154 -28.89 13.74 -4.10
C TYR A 154 -28.23 14.11 -2.77
N GLU A 155 -29.01 14.68 -1.86
CA GLU A 155 -28.58 14.89 -0.48
C GLU A 155 -28.68 13.56 0.28
N LEU A 156 -27.64 12.75 0.21
CA LEU A 156 -27.48 11.67 1.18
C LEU A 156 -27.03 12.32 2.49
N THR A 157 -27.79 12.15 3.57
CA THR A 157 -27.35 12.63 4.88
C THR A 157 -25.96 12.04 5.18
N VAL A 158 -25.04 12.87 5.66
CA VAL A 158 -23.65 12.44 5.93
C VAL A 158 -23.63 11.24 6.89
N GLU A 159 -24.62 11.15 7.78
CA GLU A 159 -24.78 10.06 8.72
C GLU A 159 -25.16 8.74 8.02
N ASP A 160 -26.14 8.75 7.13
CA ASP A 160 -26.56 7.54 6.42
C ASP A 160 -25.52 7.07 5.42
N GLY A 161 -24.79 7.98 4.77
CA GLY A 161 -23.63 7.63 3.96
C GLY A 161 -22.54 6.91 4.77
N ARG A 162 -22.23 7.41 5.98
CA ARG A 162 -21.28 6.76 6.89
C ARG A 162 -21.76 5.40 7.39
N ARG A 163 -23.07 5.24 7.63
CA ARG A 163 -23.67 3.96 8.03
C ARG A 163 -23.59 2.93 6.90
N LEU A 164 -24.02 3.29 5.69
CA LEU A 164 -24.00 2.42 4.51
C LEU A 164 -22.59 1.96 4.15
N ALA A 165 -21.61 2.88 4.14
CA ALA A 165 -20.22 2.53 3.85
C ALA A 165 -19.62 1.53 4.86
N LYS A 166 -19.96 1.68 6.15
CA LYS A 166 -19.53 0.75 7.21
C LYS A 166 -20.16 -0.63 7.04
N GLU A 167 -21.46 -0.70 6.75
CA GLU A 167 -22.14 -1.97 6.53
C GLU A 167 -21.65 -2.67 5.27
N TYR A 168 -21.48 -1.94 4.16
CA TYR A 168 -20.88 -2.48 2.94
C TYR A 168 -19.50 -3.10 3.21
N SER A 169 -18.63 -2.36 3.92
CA SER A 169 -17.31 -2.85 4.29
C SER A 169 -17.37 -4.09 5.17
N ARG A 170 -18.32 -4.13 6.14
CA ARG A 170 -18.52 -5.31 7.01
C ARG A 170 -18.95 -6.53 6.23
N VAL A 171 -19.93 -6.40 5.34
CA VAL A 171 -20.46 -7.49 4.50
C VAL A 171 -19.37 -8.00 3.57
N LEU A 172 -18.66 -7.11 2.88
CA LEU A 172 -17.59 -7.46 1.96
C LEU A 172 -16.47 -8.24 2.67
N MET A 173 -16.06 -7.79 3.86
CA MET A 173 -15.04 -8.48 4.65
C MET A 173 -15.52 -9.83 5.18
N ARG A 174 -16.82 -9.99 5.48
CA ARG A 174 -17.40 -11.28 5.84
C ARG A 174 -17.35 -12.25 4.66
N GLN A 175 -17.80 -11.81 3.48
CA GLN A 175 -17.78 -12.60 2.25
C GLN A 175 -16.34 -12.99 1.86
N HIS A 176 -15.40 -12.06 1.95
CA HIS A 176 -14.00 -12.32 1.67
C HIS A 176 -13.40 -13.39 2.60
N ARG A 177 -13.68 -13.30 3.91
CA ARG A 177 -13.21 -14.31 4.87
C ARG A 177 -13.84 -15.68 4.61
N ALA A 178 -15.14 -15.73 4.31
CA ALA A 178 -15.84 -16.96 3.97
C ALA A 178 -15.24 -17.61 2.70
N ARG A 179 -14.99 -16.81 1.65
CA ARG A 179 -14.34 -17.26 0.42
C ARG A 179 -12.94 -17.80 0.69
N ARG A 180 -12.10 -17.06 1.44
CA ARG A 180 -10.75 -17.51 1.81
C ARG A 180 -10.76 -18.82 2.60
N ALA A 181 -11.70 -18.96 3.54
CA ALA A 181 -11.86 -20.21 4.29
C ALA A 181 -12.18 -21.37 3.34
N ALA A 182 -13.17 -21.20 2.46
CA ALA A 182 -13.57 -22.21 1.48
C ALA A 182 -12.45 -22.58 0.50
N GLU A 183 -11.71 -21.59 -0.02
CA GLU A 183 -10.57 -21.84 -0.90
C GLU A 183 -9.45 -22.58 -0.17
N SER A 184 -9.19 -22.23 1.09
CA SER A 184 -8.16 -22.90 1.90
C SER A 184 -8.53 -24.34 2.24
N THR A 185 -9.80 -24.63 2.53
CA THR A 185 -10.28 -25.99 2.78
C THR A 185 -10.23 -26.81 1.50
N LEU A 186 -10.70 -26.26 0.37
CA LEU A 186 -10.63 -26.92 -0.93
C LEU A 186 -9.18 -27.28 -1.31
N LEU A 187 -8.23 -26.37 -1.06
CA LEU A 187 -6.81 -26.62 -1.32
C LEU A 187 -6.26 -27.74 -0.44
N LYS A 188 -6.60 -27.78 0.85
CA LYS A 188 -6.21 -28.87 1.75
C LYS A 188 -6.76 -30.21 1.28
N MET A 189 -8.07 -30.29 1.02
CA MET A 189 -8.72 -31.50 0.52
C MET A 189 -8.12 -31.97 -0.81
N LYS A 190 -7.78 -31.03 -1.71
CA LYS A 190 -7.10 -31.36 -2.97
C LYS A 190 -5.74 -32.02 -2.73
N LYS A 191 -4.95 -31.52 -1.79
CA LYS A 191 -3.63 -32.10 -1.46
C LYS A 191 -3.77 -33.48 -0.84
N GLU A 192 -4.67 -33.63 0.12
CA GLU A 192 -4.98 -34.91 0.76
C GLU A 192 -5.46 -35.95 -0.27
N ALA A 193 -6.30 -35.53 -1.22
CA ALA A 193 -6.76 -36.39 -2.30
C ALA A 193 -5.61 -36.86 -3.21
N ILE A 194 -4.66 -35.97 -3.55
CA ILE A 194 -3.47 -36.34 -4.33
C ILE A 194 -2.60 -37.33 -3.53
N GLU A 195 -2.42 -37.10 -2.23
CA GLU A 195 -1.64 -37.97 -1.35
C GLU A 195 -2.27 -39.37 -1.16
N ALA A 196 -3.60 -39.47 -1.25
CA ALA A 196 -4.31 -40.75 -1.18
C ALA A 196 -4.17 -41.60 -2.47
N LEU A 197 -3.70 -41.03 -3.59
CA LEU A 197 -3.54 -41.77 -4.84
C LEU A 197 -2.38 -42.78 -4.78
N PRO A 198 -2.38 -43.83 -5.62
CA PRO A 198 -1.21 -44.67 -5.85
C PRO A 198 -0.04 -43.90 -6.50
N ASP A 199 1.19 -44.33 -6.24
CA ASP A 199 2.42 -43.59 -6.63
C ASP A 199 2.56 -43.31 -8.13
N HIS A 200 2.06 -44.22 -8.98
CA HIS A 200 2.07 -44.04 -10.43
C HIS A 200 1.13 -42.91 -10.90
N LEU A 201 0.00 -42.68 -10.21
CA LEU A 201 -0.94 -41.59 -10.52
C LEU A 201 -0.57 -40.28 -9.82
N LYS A 202 0.07 -40.35 -8.65
CA LYS A 202 0.59 -39.18 -7.93
C LYS A 202 1.54 -38.35 -8.79
N ALA A 203 2.48 -39.02 -9.47
CA ALA A 203 3.44 -38.36 -10.34
C ALA A 203 2.75 -37.59 -11.48
N ALA A 204 1.70 -38.17 -12.09
CA ALA A 204 0.92 -37.52 -13.13
C ALA A 204 0.07 -36.35 -12.59
N ALA A 205 -0.56 -36.52 -11.42
CA ALA A 205 -1.44 -35.51 -10.82
C ALA A 205 -0.71 -34.26 -10.29
N LEU A 206 0.60 -34.35 -10.03
CA LEU A 206 1.43 -33.21 -9.63
C LEU A 206 1.73 -32.26 -10.80
N VAL A 207 1.65 -32.74 -12.04
CA VAL A 207 1.87 -31.91 -13.23
C VAL A 207 0.64 -31.05 -13.49
N PRO A 208 0.78 -29.71 -13.61
CA PRO A 208 -0.33 -28.85 -14.00
C PRO A 208 -0.84 -29.20 -15.40
N ASP A 209 -2.15 -29.34 -15.54
CA ASP A 209 -2.78 -29.48 -16.85
C ASP A 209 -2.68 -28.15 -17.62
N MET A 210 -2.12 -28.22 -18.83
CA MET A 210 -1.91 -27.08 -19.73
C MET A 210 -2.97 -26.99 -20.82
N THR A 211 -4.00 -27.84 -20.79
CA THR A 211 -5.12 -27.72 -21.72
C THR A 211 -5.82 -26.38 -21.53
N PRO A 212 -6.08 -25.61 -22.62
CA PRO A 212 -6.78 -24.35 -22.50
C PRO A 212 -8.22 -24.58 -22.04
N PHE A 213 -8.80 -23.57 -21.38
CA PHE A 213 -10.20 -23.64 -20.99
C PHE A 213 -11.10 -23.76 -22.23
N PRO A 214 -12.21 -24.53 -22.16
CA PRO A 214 -13.16 -24.64 -23.26
C PRO A 214 -13.73 -23.28 -23.67
N ALA A 215 -13.82 -23.04 -24.98
CA ALA A 215 -14.37 -21.80 -25.53
C ALA A 215 -15.87 -21.62 -25.20
N ASP A 216 -16.59 -22.72 -24.94
CA ASP A 216 -18.02 -22.72 -24.65
C ASP A 216 -18.38 -22.32 -23.21
N ARG A 217 -17.40 -21.88 -22.41
CA ARG A 217 -17.64 -21.39 -21.05
C ARG A 217 -18.22 -19.97 -21.09
N PHE A 218 -19.53 -19.87 -21.26
CA PHE A 218 -20.23 -18.59 -21.21
C PHE A 218 -20.22 -17.97 -19.80
N MET A 219 -20.10 -16.64 -19.76
CA MET A 219 -20.32 -15.88 -18.53
C MET A 219 -21.81 -15.93 -18.16
N ALA A 220 -22.11 -16.00 -16.87
CA ALA A 220 -23.49 -15.89 -16.42
C ALA A 220 -24.06 -14.52 -16.80
N THR A 221 -25.12 -14.52 -17.61
CA THR A 221 -25.87 -13.33 -18.00
C THR A 221 -27.02 -13.08 -17.05
N LEU A 222 -27.50 -11.83 -16.96
CA LEU A 222 -28.63 -11.45 -16.10
C LEU A 222 -29.93 -12.17 -16.49
N THR A 223 -30.10 -12.42 -17.79
CA THR A 223 -31.24 -13.14 -18.37
C THR A 223 -30.78 -14.47 -18.99
N PRO A 224 -31.58 -15.54 -18.88
CA PRO A 224 -31.29 -16.79 -19.59
C PRO A 224 -31.38 -16.59 -21.12
N PRO A 225 -30.77 -17.49 -21.92
CA PRO A 225 -30.79 -17.40 -23.37
C PRO A 225 -32.21 -17.54 -23.93
N ILE A 226 -32.50 -16.80 -25.00
CA ILE A 226 -33.78 -16.83 -25.71
C ILE A 226 -33.78 -18.00 -26.70
N GLU A 227 -34.80 -18.84 -26.65
CA GLU A 227 -34.97 -19.98 -27.58
C GLU A 227 -35.08 -19.50 -29.03
N GLY A 228 -34.37 -20.19 -29.94
CA GLY A 228 -34.40 -19.91 -31.38
C GLY A 228 -33.82 -18.56 -31.80
N TYR A 229 -33.12 -17.83 -30.91
CA TYR A 229 -32.53 -16.53 -31.27
C TYR A 229 -31.47 -16.65 -32.37
N MET A 230 -30.59 -17.67 -32.28
CA MET A 230 -29.58 -17.96 -33.29
C MET A 230 -30.22 -18.32 -34.64
N GLU A 231 -31.27 -19.14 -34.63
CA GLU A 231 -32.00 -19.53 -35.85
C GLU A 231 -32.60 -18.31 -36.56
N LYS A 232 -33.20 -17.37 -35.79
CA LYS A 232 -33.73 -16.11 -36.34
C LYS A 232 -32.64 -15.23 -36.95
N ILE A 233 -31.46 -15.18 -36.33
CA ILE A 233 -30.31 -14.44 -36.88
C ILE A 233 -29.84 -15.10 -38.17
N ASP A 234 -29.68 -16.42 -38.18
CA ASP A 234 -29.22 -17.17 -39.35
C ASP A 234 -30.21 -17.05 -40.52
N GLU A 235 -31.52 -17.11 -40.23
CA GLU A 235 -32.57 -16.86 -41.22
C GLU A 235 -32.52 -15.42 -41.76
N ALA A 236 -32.34 -14.43 -40.90
CA ALA A 236 -32.22 -13.04 -41.32
C ALA A 236 -30.97 -12.79 -42.18
N ALA A 237 -29.83 -13.38 -41.81
CA ALA A 237 -28.57 -13.30 -42.56
C ALA A 237 -28.66 -14.00 -43.93
N LYS A 238 -29.35 -15.14 -44.00
CA LYS A 238 -29.66 -15.81 -45.29
C LYS A 238 -30.55 -14.93 -46.18
N ARG A 239 -31.53 -14.22 -45.61
CA ARG A 239 -32.40 -13.30 -46.36
C ARG A 239 -31.69 -12.04 -46.84
N SER A 240 -30.71 -11.51 -46.11
CA SER A 240 -29.96 -10.32 -46.50
C SER A 240 -28.90 -10.62 -47.56
N SER A 241 -28.13 -11.70 -47.41
CA SER A 241 -27.08 -12.10 -48.36
C SER A 241 -27.62 -12.46 -49.76
N ALA A 242 -28.86 -12.93 -49.86
CA ALA A 242 -29.51 -13.20 -51.15
C ALA A 242 -29.85 -11.92 -51.94
N LYS A 243 -29.98 -10.76 -51.29
CA LYS A 243 -30.35 -9.49 -51.94
C LYS A 243 -29.17 -8.71 -52.53
N GLU A 244 -27.93 -9.02 -52.15
CA GLU A 244 -26.73 -8.27 -52.60
C GLU A 244 -26.10 -8.80 -53.91
N LYS A 245 -26.51 -9.96 -54.44
CA LYS A 245 -26.00 -10.52 -55.72
C LYS A 245 -26.67 -9.94 -56.99
N LEU A 246 -27.26 -8.76 -56.90
CA LEU A 246 -27.89 -8.03 -58.01
C LEU A 246 -27.21 -6.67 -58.19
N ARG A 247 -25.94 -6.70 -58.61
CA ARG A 247 -25.22 -5.58 -59.23
C ARG A 247 -24.25 -6.11 -60.28
#